data_AF-A0A960KJ13-F1
#
_entry.id   AF-A0A960KJ13-F1
#
_cell.length_a   1.000
_cell.length_b   1.000
_cell.length_c   1.000
_cell.angle_alpha   90.00
_cell.angle_beta   90.00
_cell.angle_gamma   90.00
#
_symmetry.space_group_name_H-M   'P 1'
#
loop_
_entity.id
_entity.type
_entity.pdbx_description
1 polymer ?
#
loop_
_entity_poly.entity_id
_entity_poly.type
_entity_poly.pdbx_seq_one_letter_code
_entity_poly.pdbx_strand_id
1 'polypeptide(L)'
;MKIAIVLTVSLCGLTTLAQPNRRMDDARETIRFIRLAETKKKLALSDEQLLKVNELFDAFEEKRFDLVRSEQELRRKAMEGRLSEDEAKSTFASFMEIRDQIHQLERVLWQDMSAFLSGKETIEVFQFYDQFQKEVFRRVRNLQEKRNRPVNRMNQ
;
A
#
# COMPACT_ATOMS: atom_id res chain seq x y z
N MET A 1 -27.71 46.03 -29.01
CA MET A 1 -28.83 45.08 -29.22
C MET A 1 -28.22 43.81 -29.82
N LYS A 2 -28.21 42.70 -29.07
CA LYS A 2 -29.25 41.63 -29.12
C LYS A 2 -29.31 41.07 -30.56
N ILE A 3 -29.07 39.80 -30.87
CA ILE A 3 -29.29 38.55 -30.15
C ILE A 3 -28.67 37.39 -30.96
N ALA A 4 -28.18 36.38 -30.24
CA ALA A 4 -28.10 34.95 -30.56
C ALA A 4 -27.65 34.47 -31.96
N ILE A 5 -26.51 33.77 -31.96
CA ILE A 5 -26.51 32.39 -32.46
C ILE A 5 -26.10 31.49 -31.30
N VAL A 6 -27.14 30.94 -30.68
CA VAL A 6 -27.09 29.76 -29.84
C VAL A 6 -26.70 28.59 -30.75
N LEU A 7 -25.50 28.05 -30.58
CA LEU A 7 -25.15 26.73 -31.10
C LEU A 7 -24.63 25.89 -29.94
N THR A 8 -25.63 25.33 -29.28
CA THR A 8 -25.65 24.22 -28.35
C THR A 8 -24.69 23.10 -28.78
N VAL A 9 -23.45 23.11 -28.29
CA VAL A 9 -22.63 21.89 -28.15
C VAL A 9 -22.90 21.32 -26.77
N SER A 10 -24.09 20.73 -26.67
CA SER A 10 -24.43 19.73 -25.67
C SER A 10 -23.70 18.45 -26.05
N LEU A 11 -22.48 18.21 -25.53
CA LEU A 11 -21.93 16.85 -25.29
C LEU A 11 -20.55 16.84 -24.60
N CYS A 12 -20.44 17.38 -23.38
CA CYS A 12 -19.40 16.96 -22.45
C CYS A 12 -20.02 16.52 -21.13
N GLY A 13 -21.01 15.62 -21.25
CA GLY A 13 -21.26 14.62 -20.21
C GLY A 13 -20.09 13.63 -20.18
N LEU A 14 -18.90 14.11 -19.78
CA LEU A 14 -17.80 13.25 -19.41
C LEU A 14 -18.11 12.72 -18.01
N THR A 15 -18.91 11.66 -18.00
CA THR A 15 -18.78 10.51 -17.12
C THR A 15 -17.85 10.74 -15.93
N THR A 16 -18.41 11.29 -14.86
CA THR A 16 -17.86 11.17 -13.50
C THR A 16 -17.99 9.72 -13.04
N LEU A 17 -17.28 8.81 -13.72
CA LEU A 17 -16.91 7.52 -13.14
C LEU A 17 -15.74 7.80 -12.21
N ALA A 18 -16.05 8.26 -11.00
CA ALA A 18 -15.10 8.33 -9.90
C ALA A 18 -14.62 6.89 -9.61
N GLN A 19 -13.47 6.55 -10.18
CA GLN A 19 -12.85 5.24 -10.10
C GLN A 19 -12.51 4.91 -8.63
N PRO A 20 -12.92 3.75 -8.09
CA PRO A 20 -12.57 3.33 -6.73
C PRO A 20 -11.06 3.16 -6.51
N ASN A 21 -10.27 2.98 -7.59
CA ASN A 21 -8.81 2.79 -7.50
C ASN A 21 -8.04 4.07 -7.14
N ARG A 22 -8.48 5.26 -7.57
CA ARG A 22 -7.71 6.51 -7.37
C ARG A 22 -7.36 6.77 -5.90
N ARG A 23 -8.29 6.54 -4.98
CA ARG A 23 -8.06 6.78 -3.55
C ARG A 23 -6.99 5.87 -2.95
N MET A 24 -6.84 4.66 -3.46
CA MET A 24 -5.84 3.71 -2.98
C MET A 24 -4.46 4.06 -3.53
N ASP A 25 -4.42 4.50 -4.79
CA ASP A 25 -3.20 5.01 -5.44
C ASP A 25 -2.71 6.30 -4.75
N ASP A 26 -3.61 7.24 -4.44
CA ASP A 26 -3.30 8.49 -3.72
C ASP A 26 -2.73 8.21 -2.32
N ALA A 27 -3.30 7.24 -1.60
CA ALA A 27 -2.83 6.84 -0.28
C ALA A 27 -1.43 6.19 -0.35
N ARG A 28 -1.18 5.37 -1.38
CA ARG A 28 0.11 4.73 -1.62
C ARG A 28 1.19 5.78 -1.92
N GLU A 29 0.88 6.74 -2.79
CA GLU A 29 1.80 7.83 -3.12
C GLU A 29 2.13 8.69 -1.89
N THR A 30 1.12 8.98 -1.07
CA THR A 30 1.31 9.69 0.20
C THR A 30 2.24 8.93 1.15
N ILE A 31 2.03 7.62 1.31
CA ILE A 31 2.88 6.77 2.15
C ILE A 31 4.32 6.75 1.61
N ARG A 32 4.51 6.64 0.29
CA ARG A 32 5.81 6.68 -0.36
C ARG A 32 6.53 8.01 -0.09
N PHE A 33 5.84 9.14 -0.23
CA PHE A 33 6.39 10.46 0.05
C PHE A 33 6.81 10.62 1.52
N ILE A 34 5.96 10.17 2.46
CA ILE A 34 6.30 10.20 3.89
C ILE A 34 7.52 9.32 4.17
N ARG A 35 7.58 8.11 3.60
CA ARG A 35 8.74 7.21 3.74
C ARG A 35 10.00 7.91 3.27
N LEU A 36 9.99 8.50 2.09
CA LEU A 36 11.14 9.22 1.52
C LEU A 36 11.60 10.36 2.43
N ALA A 37 10.68 11.21 2.88
CA ALA A 37 10.98 12.33 3.76
C ALA A 37 11.55 11.89 5.11
N GLU A 38 10.97 10.84 5.72
CA GLU A 38 11.41 10.29 7.00
C GLU A 38 12.75 9.56 6.88
N THR A 39 13.00 8.86 5.76
CA THR A 39 14.28 8.19 5.47
C THR A 39 15.40 9.21 5.46
N LYS A 40 15.22 10.32 4.71
CA LYS A 40 16.20 11.41 4.63
C LYS A 40 16.44 12.10 5.97
N LYS A 41 15.42 12.17 6.83
CA LYS A 41 15.49 12.85 8.13
C LYS A 41 16.16 11.98 9.21
N LYS A 42 15.91 10.67 9.20
CA LYS A 42 16.26 9.76 10.31
C LYS A 42 17.51 8.94 10.05
N LEU A 43 17.88 8.73 8.78
CA LEU A 43 19.04 7.92 8.43
C LEU A 43 20.22 8.81 8.05
N ALA A 44 21.39 8.50 8.59
CA ALA A 44 22.64 9.20 8.29
C ALA A 44 23.32 8.59 7.06
N LEU A 45 22.59 8.51 5.94
CA LEU A 45 23.06 7.96 4.67
C LEU A 45 23.48 9.09 3.72
N SER A 46 24.43 8.82 2.82
CA SER A 46 24.73 9.72 1.70
C SER A 46 23.56 9.82 0.72
N ASP A 47 23.52 10.89 -0.08
CA ASP A 47 22.47 11.07 -1.09
C ASP A 47 22.41 9.90 -2.10
N GLU A 48 23.57 9.32 -2.47
CA GLU A 48 23.63 8.16 -3.36
C GLU A 48 23.05 6.90 -2.70
N GLN A 49 23.41 6.65 -1.44
CA GLN A 49 22.87 5.52 -0.67
C GLN A 49 21.35 5.69 -0.46
N LEU A 50 20.89 6.91 -0.13
CA LEU A 50 19.47 7.21 0.01
C LEU A 50 18.71 6.93 -1.27
N LEU A 51 19.23 7.34 -2.43
CA LEU A 51 18.58 7.07 -3.71
C LEU A 51 18.39 5.56 -3.93
N LYS A 52 19.47 4.77 -3.78
CA LYS A 52 19.44 3.31 -3.94
C LYS A 52 18.50 2.63 -2.93
N VAL A 53 18.52 3.04 -1.67
CA VAL A 53 17.61 2.54 -0.63
C VAL A 53 16.15 2.80 -1.00
N ASN A 54 15.84 3.99 -1.51
CA ASN A 54 14.48 4.34 -1.90
C ASN A 54 14.01 3.54 -3.12
N GLU A 55 14.87 3.35 -4.12
CA GLU A 55 14.57 2.54 -5.30
C GLU A 55 14.27 1.08 -4.92
N LEU A 56 15.07 0.49 -4.03
CA LEU A 56 14.83 -0.86 -3.52
C LEU A 56 13.53 -0.97 -2.74
N PHE A 57 13.23 0.00 -1.87
CA PHE A 57 11.94 0.01 -1.18
C PHE A 57 10.75 0.16 -2.13
N ASP A 58 10.87 0.98 -3.19
CA ASP A 58 9.80 1.16 -4.17
C ASP A 58 9.51 -0.13 -4.95
N ALA A 59 10.55 -0.78 -5.44
CA ALA A 59 10.43 -2.06 -6.14
C ALA A 59 9.86 -3.17 -5.23
N PHE A 60 10.27 -3.19 -3.96
CA PHE A 60 9.74 -4.13 -2.97
C PHE A 60 8.26 -3.87 -2.67
N GLU A 61 7.87 -2.63 -2.38
CA GLU A 61 6.50 -2.25 -2.04
C GLU A 61 5.54 -2.53 -3.20
N GLU A 62 5.96 -2.32 -4.44
CA GLU A 62 5.16 -2.63 -5.63
C GLU A 62 4.84 -4.12 -5.71
N LYS A 63 5.86 -4.98 -5.65
CA LYS A 63 5.66 -6.43 -5.70
C LYS A 63 4.86 -6.94 -4.50
N ARG A 64 5.15 -6.43 -3.29
CA ARG A 64 4.43 -6.81 -2.07
C ARG A 64 2.96 -6.42 -2.15
N PHE A 65 2.65 -5.27 -2.73
CA PHE A 65 1.28 -4.79 -2.86
C PHE A 65 0.41 -5.75 -3.67
N ASP A 66 0.89 -6.23 -4.81
CA ASP A 66 0.15 -7.18 -5.66
C ASP A 66 -0.11 -8.52 -4.96
N LEU A 67 0.88 -8.99 -4.19
CA LEU A 67 0.75 -10.19 -3.36
C LEU A 67 -0.27 -10.02 -2.23
N VAL A 68 -0.20 -8.89 -1.50
CA VAL A 68 -1.16 -8.58 -0.43
C VAL A 68 -2.58 -8.43 -0.98
N ARG A 69 -2.72 -7.82 -2.16
CA ARG A 69 -4.02 -7.73 -2.84
C ARG A 69 -4.57 -9.11 -3.20
N SER A 70 -3.73 -9.98 -3.76
CA SER A 70 -4.10 -11.36 -4.07
C SER A 70 -4.49 -12.14 -2.81
N GLU A 71 -3.77 -11.96 -1.71
CA GLU A 71 -4.11 -12.52 -0.41
C GLU A 71 -5.48 -12.05 0.08
N GLN A 72 -5.78 -10.75 -0.03
CA GLN A 72 -7.08 -10.19 0.36
C GLN A 72 -8.23 -10.74 -0.47
N GLU A 73 -8.03 -10.90 -1.79
CA GLU A 73 -9.03 -11.50 -2.67
C GLU A 73 -9.30 -12.97 -2.32
N LEU A 74 -8.25 -13.74 -1.98
CA LEU A 74 -8.40 -15.10 -1.46
C LEU A 74 -9.16 -15.13 -0.13
N ARG A 75 -8.86 -14.21 0.80
CA ARG A 75 -9.58 -14.11 2.09
C ARG A 75 -11.06 -13.84 1.88
N ARG A 76 -11.38 -12.90 0.98
CA ARG A 76 -12.75 -12.56 0.65
C ARG A 76 -13.50 -13.77 0.08
N LYS A 77 -12.92 -14.45 -0.92
CA LYS A 77 -13.51 -15.67 -1.50
C LYS A 77 -13.74 -16.76 -0.46
N ALA A 78 -12.79 -16.97 0.44
CA ALA A 78 -12.90 -17.95 1.51
C ALA A 78 -14.00 -17.62 2.54
N MET A 79 -14.29 -16.33 2.77
CA MET A 79 -15.34 -15.87 3.68
C MET A 79 -16.75 -15.91 3.05
N GLU A 80 -16.86 -15.86 1.71
CA GLU A 80 -18.12 -15.73 0.98
C GLU A 80 -18.90 -17.06 0.82
N GLY A 81 -18.34 -18.21 1.19
CA GLY A 81 -19.02 -19.51 1.00
C GLY A 81 -18.55 -20.65 1.89
N ARG A 82 -19.30 -21.76 1.86
CA ARG A 82 -18.86 -23.05 2.40
C ARG A 82 -17.95 -23.70 1.35
N LEU A 83 -16.64 -23.52 1.50
CA LEU A 83 -15.66 -24.24 0.70
C LEU A 83 -15.82 -25.75 0.93
N SER A 84 -15.72 -26.55 -0.13
CA SER A 84 -15.46 -27.98 0.01
C SER A 84 -14.08 -28.22 0.63
N GLU A 85 -13.83 -29.44 1.13
CA GLU A 85 -12.54 -29.79 1.74
C GLU A 85 -11.35 -29.60 0.77
N ASP A 86 -11.55 -29.95 -0.51
CA ASP A 86 -10.50 -29.80 -1.53
C ASP A 86 -10.26 -28.32 -1.88
N GLU A 87 -11.32 -27.51 -1.98
CA GLU A 87 -11.21 -26.07 -2.18
C GLU A 87 -10.56 -25.38 -0.98
N ALA A 88 -10.85 -25.82 0.26
CA ALA A 88 -10.24 -25.31 1.47
C ALA A 88 -8.73 -25.60 1.48
N LYS A 89 -8.31 -26.83 1.14
CA LYS A 89 -6.89 -27.20 1.01
C LYS A 89 -6.18 -26.38 -0.06
N SER A 90 -6.76 -26.26 -1.24
CA SER A 90 -6.17 -25.46 -2.33
C SER A 90 -6.05 -23.98 -1.97
N THR A 91 -7.07 -23.43 -1.31
CA THR A 91 -7.08 -22.03 -0.85
C THR A 91 -6.01 -21.81 0.21
N PHE A 92 -5.89 -22.73 1.17
CA PHE A 92 -4.85 -22.68 2.20
C PHE A 92 -3.44 -22.80 1.60
N ALA A 93 -3.22 -23.69 0.64
CA ALA A 93 -1.94 -23.80 -0.07
C ALA A 93 -1.57 -22.47 -0.77
N SER A 94 -2.54 -21.85 -1.44
CA SER A 94 -2.35 -20.55 -2.10
C SER A 94 -2.00 -19.44 -1.09
N PHE A 95 -2.60 -19.48 0.11
CA PHE A 95 -2.23 -18.56 1.20
C PHE A 95 -0.78 -18.72 1.64
N MET A 96 -0.32 -19.95 1.80
CA MET A 96 1.05 -20.22 2.22
C MET A 96 2.04 -19.80 1.13
N GLU A 97 1.74 -20.07 -0.14
CA GLU A 97 2.59 -19.67 -1.26
C GLU A 97 2.78 -18.15 -1.33
N ILE A 98 1.70 -17.36 -1.20
CA ILE A 98 1.80 -15.90 -1.18
C ILE A 98 2.67 -15.41 -0.02
N ARG A 99 2.54 -16.01 1.16
CA ARG A 99 3.36 -15.66 2.34
C ARG A 99 4.83 -15.98 2.11
N ASP A 100 5.13 -17.13 1.53
CA ASP A 100 6.48 -17.52 1.19
C ASP A 100 7.10 -16.56 0.16
N GLN A 101 6.33 -16.13 -0.84
CA GLN A 101 6.76 -15.13 -1.82
C GLN A 101 7.06 -13.78 -1.16
N ILE A 102 6.22 -13.31 -0.22
CA ILE A 102 6.49 -12.07 0.53
C ILE A 102 7.79 -12.20 1.34
N HIS A 103 7.99 -13.31 2.04
CA HIS A 103 9.23 -13.55 2.80
C HIS A 103 10.48 -13.65 1.90
N GLN A 104 10.35 -14.20 0.70
CA GLN A 104 11.43 -14.20 -0.28
C GLN A 104 11.75 -12.77 -0.75
N LEU A 105 10.74 -11.94 -1.03
CA LEU A 105 10.94 -10.54 -1.40
C LEU A 105 11.62 -9.75 -0.28
N GLU A 106 11.24 -9.97 0.99
CA GLU A 106 11.89 -9.33 2.14
C GLU A 106 13.36 -9.74 2.25
N ARG A 107 13.67 -11.03 2.07
CA ARG A 107 15.07 -11.50 2.10
C ARG A 107 15.91 -10.86 1.00
N VAL A 108 15.39 -10.80 -0.23
CA VAL A 108 16.07 -10.16 -1.36
C VAL A 108 16.33 -8.68 -1.08
N LEU A 109 15.31 -7.96 -0.57
CA LEU A 109 15.45 -6.55 -0.20
C LEU A 109 16.65 -6.31 0.74
N TRP A 110 16.73 -7.08 1.83
CA TRP A 110 17.79 -6.89 2.83
C TRP A 110 19.16 -7.36 2.32
N GLN A 111 19.20 -8.40 1.50
CA GLN A 111 20.41 -8.85 0.84
C GLN A 111 20.96 -7.77 -0.11
N ASP A 112 20.10 -7.18 -0.95
CA ASP A 112 20.48 -6.13 -1.90
C ASP A 112 20.94 -4.86 -1.16
N MET A 113 20.29 -4.50 -0.05
CA MET A 113 20.74 -3.39 0.80
C MET A 113 22.12 -3.65 1.40
N SER A 114 22.37 -4.86 1.89
CA SER A 114 23.66 -5.22 2.51
C SER A 114 24.84 -5.20 1.52
N ALA A 115 24.58 -5.21 0.22
CA ALA A 115 25.61 -5.19 -0.81
C ALA A 115 26.32 -3.82 -0.93
N PHE A 116 25.68 -2.73 -0.51
CA PHE A 116 26.24 -1.38 -0.59
C PHE A 116 26.17 -0.57 0.71
N LEU A 117 25.49 -1.09 1.74
CA LEU A 117 25.48 -0.53 3.08
C LEU A 117 26.40 -1.33 3.99
N SER A 118 27.00 -0.66 4.99
CA SER A 118 27.63 -1.36 6.11
C SER A 118 26.59 -2.14 6.91
N GLY A 119 27.04 -3.11 7.70
CA GLY A 119 26.13 -3.86 8.59
C GLY A 119 25.38 -2.96 9.57
N LYS A 120 26.02 -1.89 10.06
CA LYS A 120 25.38 -0.91 10.95
C LYS A 120 24.28 -0.13 10.24
N GLU A 121 24.58 0.43 9.07
CA GLU A 121 23.60 1.15 8.25
C GLU A 121 22.43 0.24 7.85
N THR A 122 22.70 -1.02 7.52
CA THR A 122 21.66 -2.01 7.18
C THR A 122 20.70 -2.23 8.36
N ILE A 123 21.23 -2.37 9.58
CA ILE A 123 20.42 -2.52 10.79
C ILE A 123 19.60 -1.24 11.06
N GLU A 124 20.18 -0.06 10.88
CA GLU A 124 19.47 1.21 11.05
C GLU A 124 18.31 1.36 10.06
N VAL A 125 18.53 1.03 8.78
CA VAL A 125 17.48 1.03 7.76
C VAL A 125 16.40 0.00 8.10
N PHE A 126 16.78 -1.21 8.53
CA PHE A 126 15.85 -2.25 8.94
C PHE A 126 14.95 -1.79 10.09
N GLN A 127 15.55 -1.24 11.16
CA GLN A 127 14.81 -0.74 12.32
C GLN A 127 13.89 0.43 11.96
N PHE A 128 14.38 1.36 11.14
CA PHE A 128 13.59 2.46 10.61
C PHE A 128 12.36 1.94 9.87
N TYR A 129 12.55 0.96 8.98
CA TYR A 129 11.48 0.44 8.14
C TYR A 129 10.41 -0.33 8.94
N ASP A 130 10.82 -1.17 9.89
CA ASP A 130 9.90 -1.86 10.81
C ASP A 130 9.06 -0.86 11.63
N GLN A 131 9.69 0.20 12.14
CA GLN A 131 8.98 1.27 12.85
C GLN A 131 8.01 2.02 11.93
N PHE A 132 8.46 2.36 10.72
CA PHE A 132 7.65 3.04 9.72
C PHE A 132 6.39 2.23 9.37
N GLN A 133 6.53 0.93 9.09
CA GLN A 133 5.40 0.05 8.81
C GLN A 133 4.40 0.00 9.97
N LYS A 134 4.88 -0.12 11.22
CA LYS A 134 4.04 -0.10 12.43
C LYS A 134 3.27 1.21 12.55
N GLU A 135 3.91 2.35 12.27
CA GLU A 135 3.25 3.65 12.29
C GLU A 135 2.19 3.80 11.21
N VAL A 136 2.48 3.40 9.97
CA VAL A 136 1.51 3.40 8.86
C VAL A 136 0.31 2.54 9.23
N PHE A 137 0.54 1.32 9.72
CA PHE A 137 -0.53 0.40 10.09
C PHE A 137 -1.42 0.95 11.22
N ARG A 138 -0.81 1.56 12.26
CA ARG A 138 -1.56 2.24 13.34
C ARG A 138 -2.42 3.37 12.79
N ARG A 139 -1.89 4.20 11.88
CA ARG A 139 -2.65 5.31 11.27
C ARG A 139 -3.81 4.80 10.42
N VAL A 140 -3.60 3.78 9.59
CA VAL A 140 -4.64 3.17 8.76
C VAL A 140 -5.75 2.58 9.64
N ARG A 141 -5.40 1.82 10.68
CA ARG A 141 -6.38 1.26 11.64
C ARG A 141 -7.21 2.36 12.31
N ASN A 142 -6.56 3.40 12.84
CA ASN A 142 -7.24 4.51 13.51
C ASN A 142 -8.21 5.25 12.58
N LEU A 143 -7.88 5.39 11.29
CA LEU A 143 -8.76 6.00 10.29
C LEU A 143 -10.00 5.11 10.01
N GLN A 144 -9.82 3.79 9.93
CA GLN A 144 -10.94 2.85 9.77
C GLN A 144 -11.86 2.83 11.00
N GLU A 145 -11.31 2.85 12.21
CA GLU A 145 -12.09 2.92 13.46
C GLU A 145 -12.90 4.20 13.55
N LYS A 146 -12.33 5.37 13.22
CA LYS A 146 -13.05 6.65 13.19
C LYS A 146 -14.21 6.63 12.18
N ARG A 147 -14.03 5.96 11.04
CA ARG A 147 -15.07 5.83 10.00
C ARG A 147 -16.21 4.90 10.43
N ASN A 148 -15.91 3.88 11.24
CA ASN A 148 -16.88 2.88 11.69
C ASN A 148 -17.51 3.21 13.05
N ARG A 149 -17.18 4.35 13.68
CA ARG A 149 -17.92 4.82 14.85
C ARG A 149 -19.35 5.16 14.43
N PRO A 150 -20.39 4.50 14.99
CA PRO A 150 -21.75 4.95 14.76
C PRO A 150 -21.85 6.39 15.23
N VAL A 151 -22.36 7.28 14.37
CA VAL A 151 -22.74 8.64 14.77
C VAL A 151 -23.85 8.45 15.79
N ASN A 152 -23.49 8.37 17.07
CA ASN A 152 -24.45 8.37 18.15
C ASN A 152 -25.11 9.74 18.06
N ARG A 153 -26.35 9.77 17.55
CA ARG A 153 -27.19 10.95 17.55
C ARG A 153 -27.40 11.30 19.02
N MET A 154 -26.57 12.20 19.53
CA MET A 154 -26.87 12.98 20.72
C MET A 154 -28.11 13.81 20.36
N ASN A 155 -29.26 13.24 20.67
CA ASN A 155 -30.54 13.91 20.88
C ASN A 155 -31.37 12.96 21.74
N GLN A 156 -31.11 12.99 23.06
CA GLN A 156 -32.12 12.89 24.11
C GLN A 156 -31.70 13.85 25.22
#